data_AF-A0A1V3P3U4-F1
#
_entry.id   AF-A0A1V3P3U4-F1
#
_cell.length_a   1.000
_cell.length_b   1.000
_cell.length_c   1.000
_cell.angle_alpha   90.00
_cell.angle_beta   90.00
_cell.angle_gamma   90.00
#
_symmetry.space_group_name_H-M   'P 1'
#
loop_
_entity.id
_entity.type
_entity.pdbx_description
1 polymer ?
#
loop_
_entity_poly.entity_id
_entity_poly.type
_entity_poly.pdbx_seq_one_letter_code
_entity_poly.pdbx_strand_id
1 'polypeptide(L)'
;MTDRHDTDPTRRRLLKAAALLPLAAACNGMSWGAGIPVAKASFALDITRPGRHVDATLASLSYETLELLDPTFFAADNHGLVRLFRAMNPHGVLRIGGNTSDDTVWSGYQGKLPPFVARKRGPAQPYVLKPEGLQALADFLRATGWKLVFGVNLRIGSPAMAVSLAQAVKDLAGEQLLAIQIGNEANNYCRDYASFDAAWLPYAKALHAAGLPLAGPDTGANTDWVIQYAQHHAKDNVFLSRHYYREAAENGSIPDLLAGDPGFFREVEQIMQVADRHALPFRISEGNSYYNGGRDGTSNVFASALWGADFMLALAQRGVAGMHFHGGTLHSVESSLGRVAKAPAGGDIVAQRDALASRYSAIAGSRALGYQPRPLFHGIVLAQRFAGAQMLPGRLDTGGANLTAYAAQQGNAMLTALINKDAVRDAAVVLRGLPAGARGELMRLRAPALDSRRDVSFAADGQVHADAHGASRIPLPRGSAAWIRWTRGTG
;
A
#
# COMPACT_ATOMS: atom_id res chain seq x y z
N MET A 1 -32.84 50.86 7.63
CA MET A 1 -32.97 50.52 6.18
C MET A 1 -31.74 51.08 5.49
N THR A 2 -30.78 50.32 4.99
CA THR A 2 -30.65 48.89 4.71
C THR A 2 -29.16 48.59 4.63
N ASP A 3 -28.76 47.47 5.25
CA ASP A 3 -27.43 46.87 5.21
C ASP A 3 -26.96 46.50 3.80
N ARG A 4 -25.65 46.58 3.59
CA ARG A 4 -24.89 45.57 2.83
C ARG A 4 -23.59 45.26 3.54
N HIS A 5 -23.54 44.05 4.08
CA HIS A 5 -22.34 43.36 4.53
C HIS A 5 -21.48 42.95 3.34
N ASP A 6 -20.20 43.31 3.39
CA ASP A 6 -19.13 42.67 2.65
C ASP A 6 -18.10 42.22 3.71
N THR A 7 -17.80 40.92 3.78
CA THR A 7 -16.87 40.35 4.77
C THR A 7 -15.79 39.53 4.06
N ASP A 8 -14.64 40.18 3.88
CA ASP A 8 -13.33 39.58 3.63
C ASP A 8 -12.74 39.07 4.96
N PRO A 9 -12.36 37.77 5.09
CA PRO A 9 -11.62 37.29 6.24
C PRO A 9 -10.16 36.99 5.88
N THR A 10 -9.33 38.02 5.82
CA THR A 10 -7.89 37.89 6.08
C THR A 10 -7.47 38.77 7.26
N ARG A 11 -7.27 38.15 8.44
CA ARG A 11 -6.28 38.51 9.49
C ARG A 11 -6.71 37.92 10.84
N ARG A 12 -5.99 36.89 11.29
CA ARG A 12 -5.63 36.69 12.70
C ARG A 12 -4.41 35.78 12.76
N ARG A 13 -3.24 36.39 12.62
CA ARG A 13 -1.99 35.86 13.18
C ARG A 13 -1.98 36.28 14.65
N LEU A 14 -1.99 35.33 15.57
CA LEU A 14 -1.54 35.56 16.94
C LEU A 14 -0.40 34.60 17.23
N LEU A 15 0.77 35.21 17.37
CA LEU A 15 1.99 34.67 17.93
C LEU A 15 1.73 34.11 19.34
N LYS A 16 2.10 32.86 19.59
CA LYS A 16 2.52 32.39 20.92
C LYS A 16 3.66 31.40 20.74
N ALA A 17 4.88 31.89 20.94
CA ALA A 17 6.08 31.08 21.08
C ALA A 17 6.64 31.24 22.49
N ALA A 18 7.13 30.11 23.01
CA ALA A 18 8.15 29.95 24.05
C ALA A 18 7.82 30.31 25.51
N ALA A 19 7.60 29.27 26.31
CA ALA A 19 8.40 28.99 27.51
C ALA A 19 8.17 27.54 27.96
N LEU A 20 9.10 26.64 27.62
CA LEU A 20 9.25 25.34 28.29
C LEU A 20 10.72 25.19 28.64
N LEU A 21 11.04 25.43 29.92
CA LEU A 21 12.29 25.04 30.56
C LEU A 21 12.19 23.57 31.03
N PRO A 22 13.33 22.86 31.15
CA PRO A 22 13.36 21.45 31.49
C PRO A 22 13.24 21.26 33.01
N LEU A 23 12.24 20.51 33.47
CA LEU A 23 12.26 19.96 34.83
C LEU A 23 12.82 18.53 34.77
N ALA A 24 14.11 18.42 35.08
CA ALA A 24 14.72 17.20 35.55
C ALA A 24 15.01 17.38 37.04
N ALA A 25 14.30 16.65 37.91
CA ALA A 25 14.85 15.96 39.08
C ALA A 25 13.73 15.40 39.99
N ALA A 26 13.97 14.15 40.39
CA ALA A 26 13.58 13.54 41.66
C ALA A 26 12.11 13.17 41.92
N CYS A 27 11.77 11.94 41.52
CA CYS A 27 11.02 11.02 42.40
C CYS A 27 11.74 9.67 42.43
N ASN A 28 12.57 9.47 43.46
CA ASN A 28 13.04 8.17 43.87
C ASN A 28 11.88 7.39 44.53
N GLY A 29 11.78 6.10 44.21
CA GLY A 29 11.34 5.09 45.16
C GLY A 29 9.84 4.88 45.31
N MET A 30 9.22 4.21 44.34
CA MET A 30 8.15 3.22 44.57
C MET A 30 7.88 2.45 43.27
N SER A 31 8.78 1.54 42.89
CA SER A 31 8.48 0.54 41.85
C SER A 31 7.55 -0.52 42.44
N TRP A 32 6.26 -0.22 42.47
CA TRP A 32 5.27 -1.28 42.53
C TRP A 32 5.38 -2.02 41.20
N GLY A 33 5.72 -3.31 41.25
CA GLY A 33 5.66 -4.19 40.10
C GLY A 33 4.21 -4.36 39.63
N ALA A 34 3.65 -3.32 39.03
CA ALA A 34 2.42 -3.43 38.26
C ALA A 34 2.78 -4.21 37.00
N GLY A 35 2.45 -5.49 36.97
CA GLY A 35 2.57 -6.30 35.76
C GLY A 35 1.89 -5.60 34.58
N ILE A 36 2.43 -5.83 33.38
CA ILE A 36 1.86 -5.29 32.14
C ILE A 36 0.36 -5.69 32.09
N PRO A 37 -0.58 -4.75 31.89
CA PRO A 37 -1.99 -5.10 31.80
C PRO A 37 -2.24 -6.08 30.66
N VAL A 38 -2.95 -7.17 30.92
CA VAL A 38 -3.28 -8.20 29.92
C VAL A 38 -4.78 -8.16 29.61
N ALA A 39 -5.12 -7.85 28.37
CA ALA A 39 -6.49 -7.97 27.86
C ALA A 39 -6.85 -9.45 27.64
N LYS A 40 -8.01 -9.87 28.14
CA LYS A 40 -8.57 -11.21 27.88
C LYS A 40 -9.44 -11.13 26.64
N ALA A 41 -8.93 -11.61 25.51
CA ALA A 41 -9.59 -11.52 24.22
C ALA A 41 -10.00 -12.92 23.72
N SER A 42 -10.93 -12.97 22.77
CA SER A 42 -11.28 -14.22 22.10
C SER A 42 -11.65 -14.01 20.64
N PHE A 43 -11.31 -14.97 19.80
CA PHE A 43 -11.67 -14.98 18.38
C PHE A 43 -12.28 -16.34 18.03
N ALA A 44 -13.58 -16.34 17.78
CA ALA A 44 -14.34 -17.53 17.38
C ALA A 44 -14.52 -17.56 15.87
N LEU A 45 -13.91 -18.54 15.21
CA LEU A 45 -14.00 -18.72 13.77
C LEU A 45 -15.36 -19.31 13.39
N ASP A 46 -15.94 -18.84 12.30
CA ASP A 46 -17.11 -19.44 11.67
C ASP A 46 -16.67 -20.11 10.36
N ILE A 47 -16.41 -21.41 10.45
CA ILE A 47 -15.95 -22.23 9.32
C ILE A 47 -17.10 -22.63 8.38
N THR A 48 -18.35 -22.35 8.74
CA THR A 48 -19.53 -22.80 7.98
C THR A 48 -19.87 -21.85 6.83
N ARG A 49 -19.30 -20.65 6.83
CA ARG A 49 -19.60 -19.58 5.87
C ARG A 49 -18.31 -19.03 5.26
N PRO A 50 -17.71 -19.73 4.27
CA PRO A 50 -16.51 -19.22 3.63
C PRO A 50 -16.74 -17.81 3.05
N GLY A 51 -15.78 -16.92 3.30
CA GLY A 51 -15.73 -15.54 2.81
C GLY A 51 -15.15 -15.48 1.40
N ARG A 52 -14.40 -14.42 1.08
CA ARG A 52 -13.83 -14.20 -0.27
C ARG A 52 -12.46 -14.85 -0.43
N HIS A 53 -12.10 -15.17 -1.67
CA HIS A 53 -10.74 -15.60 -2.00
C HIS A 53 -9.76 -14.44 -1.91
N VAL A 54 -8.57 -14.73 -1.41
CA VAL A 54 -7.44 -13.81 -1.41
C VAL A 54 -6.66 -14.00 -2.70
N ASP A 55 -6.57 -12.95 -3.51
CA ASP A 55 -5.85 -12.99 -4.77
C ASP A 55 -4.34 -13.24 -4.55
N ALA A 56 -3.71 -13.99 -5.46
CA ALA A 56 -2.27 -14.26 -5.43
C ALA A 56 -1.42 -12.98 -5.50
N THR A 57 -1.99 -11.93 -6.08
CA THR A 57 -1.38 -10.63 -6.34
C THR A 57 -1.62 -9.60 -5.23
N LEU A 58 -2.15 -10.01 -4.06
CA LEU A 58 -2.55 -9.13 -2.96
C LEU A 58 -1.45 -8.10 -2.60
N ALA A 59 -0.23 -8.56 -2.32
CA ALA A 59 0.92 -7.70 -2.15
C ALA A 59 1.47 -7.25 -3.52
N SER A 60 1.36 -5.96 -3.80
CA SER A 60 1.83 -5.31 -5.03
C SER A 60 2.53 -3.99 -4.68
N LEU A 61 3.23 -3.39 -5.64
CA LEU A 61 3.99 -2.15 -5.43
C LEU A 61 3.68 -1.12 -6.52
N SER A 62 3.67 0.15 -6.14
CA SER A 62 3.48 1.28 -7.04
C SER A 62 4.71 2.19 -7.01
N TYR A 63 5.16 2.67 -8.16
CA TYR A 63 6.29 3.59 -8.29
C TYR A 63 5.96 4.71 -9.28
N GLU A 64 6.59 5.85 -9.07
CA GLU A 64 6.58 6.97 -10.01
C GLU A 64 7.19 6.56 -11.36
N THR A 65 6.60 7.02 -12.45
CA THR A 65 7.11 6.85 -13.83
C THR A 65 8.52 7.42 -13.96
N LEU A 66 8.84 8.47 -13.20
CA LEU A 66 10.16 9.08 -13.13
C LEU A 66 11.28 8.09 -12.77
N GLU A 67 10.98 7.03 -12.02
CA GLU A 67 11.98 6.01 -11.66
C GLU A 67 12.55 5.29 -12.91
N LEU A 68 11.80 5.25 -14.02
CA LEU A 68 12.24 4.65 -15.28
C LEU A 68 13.27 5.48 -16.06
N LEU A 69 13.56 6.71 -15.64
CA LEU A 69 14.62 7.50 -16.25
C LEU A 69 16.02 6.97 -15.88
N ASP A 70 16.13 6.21 -14.80
CA ASP A 70 17.32 5.41 -14.48
C ASP A 70 17.10 3.95 -14.94
N PRO A 71 17.64 3.55 -16.10
CA PRO A 71 17.47 2.18 -16.60
C PRO A 71 18.21 1.15 -15.74
N THR A 72 18.99 1.57 -14.74
CA THR A 72 19.66 0.64 -13.82
C THR A 72 18.80 0.25 -12.63
N PHE A 73 17.73 1.00 -12.31
CA PHE A 73 16.92 0.73 -11.12
C PHE A 73 16.09 -0.55 -11.27
N PHE A 74 15.12 -0.55 -12.19
CA PHE A 74 14.36 -1.74 -12.57
C PHE A 74 15.11 -2.53 -13.63
N ALA A 75 16.28 -3.06 -13.31
CA ALA A 75 17.08 -3.90 -14.20
C ALA A 75 17.15 -5.34 -13.69
N ALA A 76 17.21 -6.34 -14.59
CA ALA A 76 17.32 -7.75 -14.22
C ALA A 76 18.58 -8.07 -13.40
N ASP A 77 19.68 -7.34 -13.64
CA ASP A 77 20.95 -7.45 -12.93
C ASP A 77 20.97 -6.67 -11.60
N ASN A 78 19.89 -5.96 -11.26
CA ASN A 78 19.68 -5.40 -9.92
C ASN A 78 19.20 -6.50 -8.95
N HIS A 79 20.06 -7.50 -8.73
CA HIS A 79 19.72 -8.72 -7.99
C HIS A 79 19.23 -8.46 -6.56
N GLY A 80 19.66 -7.36 -5.92
CA GLY A 80 19.20 -6.97 -4.59
C GLY A 80 17.71 -6.62 -4.59
N LEU A 81 17.29 -5.79 -5.54
CA LEU A 81 15.89 -5.38 -5.69
C LEU A 81 15.01 -6.56 -6.14
N VAL A 82 15.48 -7.32 -7.14
CA VAL A 82 14.78 -8.54 -7.65
C VAL A 82 14.51 -9.53 -6.51
N ARG A 83 15.50 -9.79 -5.64
CA ARG A 83 15.30 -10.68 -4.49
C ARG A 83 14.22 -10.18 -3.54
N LEU A 84 14.19 -8.89 -3.24
CA LEU A 84 13.20 -8.33 -2.31
C LEU A 84 11.79 -8.34 -2.90
N PHE A 85 11.64 -8.06 -4.20
CA PHE A 85 10.35 -8.22 -4.89
C PHE A 85 9.84 -9.66 -4.79
N ARG A 86 10.68 -10.64 -5.14
CA ARG A 86 10.31 -12.07 -5.04
C ARG A 86 10.04 -12.54 -3.62
N ALA A 87 10.80 -12.04 -2.65
CA ALA A 87 10.59 -12.34 -1.23
C ALA A 87 9.29 -11.73 -0.68
N MET A 88 8.89 -10.57 -1.20
CA MET A 88 7.61 -9.94 -0.86
C MET A 88 6.45 -10.72 -1.45
N ASN A 89 6.48 -10.96 -2.77
CA ASN A 89 5.48 -11.73 -3.49
C ASN A 89 6.11 -12.32 -4.77
N PRO A 90 6.07 -13.64 -5.02
CA PRO A 90 6.53 -14.19 -6.30
C PRO A 90 5.63 -13.86 -7.49
N HIS A 91 4.41 -13.37 -7.25
CA HIS A 91 3.39 -13.10 -8.27
C HIS A 91 2.81 -11.69 -8.15
N GLY A 92 3.58 -10.71 -7.66
CA GLY A 92 3.09 -9.35 -7.46
C GLY A 92 2.79 -8.62 -8.76
N VAL A 93 2.13 -7.46 -8.63
CA VAL A 93 1.96 -6.50 -9.71
C VAL A 93 2.77 -5.24 -9.40
N LEU A 94 3.57 -4.80 -10.36
CA LEU A 94 4.25 -3.52 -10.31
C LEU A 94 3.40 -2.51 -11.08
N ARG A 95 2.92 -1.47 -10.41
CA ARG A 95 2.26 -0.33 -11.04
C ARG A 95 3.29 0.79 -11.25
N ILE A 96 3.45 1.24 -12.48
CA ILE A 96 4.24 2.43 -12.83
C ILE A 96 3.27 3.55 -13.18
N GLY A 97 3.32 4.67 -12.47
CA GLY A 97 2.38 5.77 -12.64
C GLY A 97 2.77 6.98 -11.81
N GLY A 98 1.91 7.36 -10.87
CA GLY A 98 2.09 8.47 -9.94
C GLY A 98 1.96 9.82 -10.62
N ASN A 99 2.20 10.91 -9.88
CA ASN A 99 2.08 12.27 -10.43
C ASN A 99 3.01 12.48 -11.64
N THR A 100 4.14 11.77 -11.68
CA THR A 100 5.13 11.91 -12.74
C THR A 100 4.69 11.30 -14.07
N SER A 101 3.69 10.40 -14.11
CA SER A 101 3.15 9.89 -15.37
C SER A 101 2.53 11.01 -16.21
N ASP A 102 1.81 11.91 -15.56
CA ASP A 102 1.19 13.11 -16.15
C ASP A 102 2.19 14.26 -16.41
N ASP A 103 3.47 14.05 -16.13
CA ASP A 103 4.59 14.94 -16.45
C ASP A 103 5.59 14.32 -17.45
N THR A 104 5.31 13.11 -17.95
CA THR A 104 6.24 12.37 -18.80
C THR A 104 5.79 12.37 -20.26
N VAL A 105 6.74 12.64 -21.17
CA VAL A 105 6.58 12.46 -22.62
C VAL A 105 7.40 11.27 -23.12
N TRP A 106 6.89 10.58 -24.13
CA TRP A 106 7.54 9.42 -24.72
C TRP A 106 8.47 9.83 -25.87
N SER A 107 9.77 9.56 -25.76
CA SER A 107 10.74 9.92 -26.80
C SER A 107 10.59 9.15 -28.12
N GLY A 108 9.95 7.98 -28.09
CA GLY A 108 9.64 7.22 -29.32
C GLY A 108 8.48 7.81 -30.12
N TYR A 109 7.71 8.76 -29.57
CA TYR A 109 6.61 9.38 -30.28
C TYR A 109 7.11 10.47 -31.24
N GLN A 110 6.78 10.32 -32.53
CA GLN A 110 7.21 11.24 -33.59
C GLN A 110 6.15 12.30 -33.96
N GLY A 111 4.98 12.26 -33.32
CA GLY A 111 3.91 13.21 -33.58
C GLY A 111 4.09 14.53 -32.81
N LYS A 112 3.22 15.50 -33.10
CA LYS A 112 3.22 16.78 -32.40
C LYS A 112 2.74 16.61 -30.95
N LEU A 113 3.54 17.07 -30.00
CA LEU A 113 3.15 17.16 -28.60
C LEU A 113 2.28 18.40 -28.33
N PRO A 114 1.32 18.33 -27.39
CA PRO A 114 0.67 19.53 -26.88
C PRO A 114 1.68 20.53 -26.30
N PRO A 115 1.40 21.84 -26.31
CA PRO A 115 2.24 22.82 -25.64
C PRO A 115 2.38 22.51 -24.15
N PHE A 116 3.62 22.43 -23.67
CA PHE A 116 3.88 22.27 -22.24
C PHE A 116 3.72 23.61 -21.52
N VAL A 117 2.97 23.60 -20.41
CA VAL A 117 2.83 24.75 -19.53
C VAL A 117 3.34 24.36 -18.15
N ALA A 118 4.44 24.99 -17.73
CA ALA A 118 5.02 24.76 -16.41
C ALA A 118 4.03 25.17 -15.31
N ARG A 119 4.00 24.38 -14.24
CA ARG A 119 3.09 24.56 -13.10
C ARG A 119 3.87 24.73 -11.81
N LYS A 120 3.31 25.44 -10.84
CA LYS A 120 3.96 25.82 -9.57
C LYS A 120 4.59 24.66 -8.79
N ARG A 121 4.05 23.44 -8.91
CA ARG A 121 4.52 22.23 -8.22
C ARG A 121 4.80 21.07 -9.19
N GLY A 122 5.13 21.38 -10.45
CA GLY A 122 5.52 20.40 -11.45
C GLY A 122 6.94 20.70 -11.95
N PRO A 123 7.46 19.87 -12.86
CA PRO A 123 8.79 20.10 -13.39
C PRO A 123 8.81 21.32 -14.31
N ALA A 124 10.00 21.90 -14.50
CA ALA A 124 10.19 23.03 -15.40
C ALA A 124 10.09 22.63 -16.88
N GLN A 125 10.27 21.34 -17.18
CA GLN A 125 10.14 20.71 -18.49
C GLN A 125 9.56 19.30 -18.29
N PRO A 126 8.90 18.71 -19.30
CA PRO A 126 8.47 17.31 -19.21
C PRO A 126 9.64 16.37 -18.95
N TYR A 127 9.41 15.32 -18.17
CA TYR A 127 10.33 14.19 -18.12
C TYR A 127 10.28 13.45 -19.45
N VAL A 128 11.44 13.00 -19.95
CA VAL A 128 11.51 12.29 -21.22
C VAL A 128 11.79 10.82 -20.94
N LEU A 129 10.78 9.97 -21.12
CA LEU A 129 10.94 8.53 -21.03
C LEU A 129 11.59 7.99 -22.31
N LYS A 130 12.61 7.16 -22.13
CA LYS A 130 13.40 6.58 -23.21
C LYS A 130 13.21 5.06 -23.33
N PRO A 131 13.45 4.47 -24.53
CA PRO A 131 13.32 3.03 -24.73
C PRO A 131 14.13 2.18 -23.76
N GLU A 132 15.31 2.65 -23.32
CA GLU A 132 16.18 1.89 -22.42
C GLU A 132 15.51 1.64 -21.06
N GLY A 133 14.74 2.62 -20.55
CA GLY A 133 13.99 2.47 -19.30
C GLY A 133 12.87 1.43 -19.41
N LEU A 134 12.17 1.37 -20.56
CA LEU A 134 11.14 0.36 -20.81
C LEU A 134 11.73 -1.04 -21.00
N GLN A 135 12.87 -1.14 -21.69
CA GLN A 135 13.57 -2.41 -21.88
C GLN A 135 14.04 -2.97 -20.53
N ALA A 136 14.70 -2.14 -19.71
CA ALA A 136 15.13 -2.53 -18.37
C ALA A 136 13.94 -3.01 -17.52
N LEU A 137 12.83 -2.24 -17.49
CA LEU A 137 11.61 -2.63 -16.80
C LEU A 137 11.12 -4.00 -17.24
N ALA A 138 11.07 -4.28 -18.54
CA ALA A 138 10.65 -5.58 -19.06
C ALA A 138 11.59 -6.72 -18.62
N ASP A 139 12.90 -6.48 -18.60
CA ASP A 139 13.88 -7.44 -18.09
C ASP A 139 13.68 -7.71 -16.58
N PHE A 140 13.40 -6.66 -15.80
CA PHE A 140 13.11 -6.79 -14.37
C PHE A 140 11.80 -7.56 -14.12
N LEU A 141 10.75 -7.33 -14.92
CA LEU A 141 9.51 -8.09 -14.84
C LEU A 141 9.77 -9.58 -15.10
N ARG A 142 10.58 -9.93 -16.11
CA ARG A 142 10.99 -11.31 -16.36
C ARG A 142 11.77 -11.92 -15.18
N ALA A 143 12.70 -11.16 -14.61
CA ALA A 143 13.53 -11.62 -13.48
C ALA A 143 12.74 -11.85 -12.19
N THR A 144 11.64 -11.11 -12.00
CA THR A 144 10.79 -11.19 -10.80
C THR A 144 9.59 -12.12 -10.98
N GLY A 145 9.10 -12.31 -12.21
CA GLY A 145 7.83 -12.99 -12.50
C GLY A 145 6.60 -12.11 -12.26
N TRP A 146 6.79 -10.80 -12.03
CA TRP A 146 5.71 -9.87 -11.72
C TRP A 146 4.94 -9.43 -12.97
N LYS A 147 3.69 -9.02 -12.79
CA LYS A 147 2.90 -8.34 -13.83
C LYS A 147 3.07 -6.82 -13.74
N LEU A 148 2.60 -6.11 -14.76
CA LEU A 148 2.74 -4.67 -14.92
C LEU A 148 1.37 -4.01 -15.09
N VAL A 149 1.13 -2.93 -14.34
CA VAL A 149 0.15 -1.91 -14.67
C VAL A 149 0.92 -0.65 -15.04
N PHE A 150 0.63 -0.05 -16.19
CA PHE A 150 1.43 1.07 -16.71
C PHE A 150 0.57 2.31 -16.99
N GLY A 151 0.95 3.44 -16.40
CA GLY A 151 0.29 4.72 -16.58
C GLY A 151 0.72 5.44 -17.86
N VAL A 152 -0.23 6.01 -18.60
CA VAL A 152 0.02 6.92 -19.71
C VAL A 152 -0.49 8.32 -19.39
N ASN A 153 0.19 9.31 -19.94
CA ASN A 153 -0.06 10.73 -19.65
C ASN A 153 -1.39 11.22 -20.23
N LEU A 154 -2.31 11.65 -19.37
CA LEU A 154 -3.56 12.30 -19.74
C LEU A 154 -3.40 13.82 -19.81
N ARG A 155 -2.59 14.40 -18.92
CA ARG A 155 -2.57 15.84 -18.65
C ARG A 155 -1.84 16.69 -19.69
N ILE A 156 -0.67 16.26 -20.14
CA ILE A 156 0.13 16.93 -21.19
C ILE A 156 0.35 16.02 -22.41
N GLY A 157 -0.41 14.93 -22.48
CA GLY A 157 -0.32 13.93 -23.54
C GLY A 157 -1.29 14.12 -24.70
N SER A 158 -1.32 13.12 -25.58
CA SER A 158 -2.35 12.97 -26.62
C SER A 158 -2.72 11.49 -26.77
N PRO A 159 -3.91 11.16 -27.30
CA PRO A 159 -4.28 9.76 -27.57
C PRO A 159 -3.26 9.02 -28.43
N ALA A 160 -2.69 9.68 -29.45
CA ALA A 160 -1.69 9.09 -30.32
C ALA A 160 -0.36 8.79 -29.59
N MET A 161 0.08 9.68 -28.69
CA MET A 161 1.26 9.43 -27.85
C MET A 161 1.00 8.29 -26.85
N ALA A 162 -0.19 8.25 -26.25
CA ALA A 162 -0.57 7.19 -25.33
C ALA A 162 -0.57 5.81 -26.02
N VAL A 163 -1.13 5.70 -27.23
CA VAL A 163 -1.07 4.47 -28.04
C VAL A 163 0.37 4.10 -28.37
N SER A 164 1.17 5.06 -28.84
CA SER A 164 2.59 4.80 -29.19
C SER A 164 3.39 4.27 -27.99
N LEU A 165 3.22 4.87 -26.81
CA LEU A 165 3.89 4.43 -25.59
C LEU A 165 3.36 3.07 -25.13
N ALA A 166 2.05 2.89 -25.06
CA ALA A 166 1.44 1.67 -24.54
C ALA A 166 1.69 0.46 -25.45
N GLN A 167 1.79 0.66 -26.77
CA GLN A 167 2.23 -0.39 -27.70
C GLN A 167 3.67 -0.79 -27.44
N ALA A 168 4.59 0.18 -27.28
CA ALA A 168 5.98 -0.13 -26.93
C ALA A 168 6.09 -0.91 -25.61
N VAL A 169 5.25 -0.58 -24.61
CA VAL A 169 5.15 -1.34 -23.37
C VAL A 169 4.62 -2.75 -23.61
N LYS A 170 3.54 -2.92 -24.40
CA LYS A 170 2.97 -4.25 -24.72
C LYS A 170 3.97 -5.13 -25.47
N ASP A 171 4.71 -4.57 -26.43
CA ASP A 171 5.70 -5.30 -27.22
C ASP A 171 6.84 -5.84 -26.34
N LEU A 172 7.26 -5.07 -25.33
CA LEU A 172 8.35 -5.44 -24.42
C LEU A 172 7.91 -6.34 -23.26
N ALA A 173 6.76 -6.04 -22.65
CA ALA A 173 6.25 -6.76 -21.48
C ALA A 173 5.41 -7.99 -21.84
N GLY A 174 4.87 -8.05 -23.05
CA GLY A 174 4.06 -9.16 -23.55
C GLY A 174 2.87 -9.48 -22.63
N GLU A 175 2.80 -10.71 -22.16
CA GLU A 175 1.74 -11.21 -21.27
C GLU A 175 1.89 -10.73 -19.82
N GLN A 176 3.01 -10.08 -19.48
CA GLN A 176 3.18 -9.46 -18.16
C GLN A 176 2.41 -8.14 -18.05
N LEU A 177 2.02 -7.50 -19.17
CA LEU A 177 1.17 -6.32 -19.13
C LEU A 177 -0.26 -6.69 -18.74
N LEU A 178 -0.68 -6.29 -17.53
CA LEU A 178 -2.02 -6.47 -17.01
C LEU A 178 -2.98 -5.40 -17.51
N ALA A 179 -2.59 -4.12 -17.45
CA ALA A 179 -3.44 -3.00 -17.83
C ALA A 179 -2.64 -1.72 -18.11
N ILE A 180 -3.24 -0.84 -18.91
CA ILE A 180 -2.88 0.57 -19.04
C ILE A 180 -3.85 1.41 -18.22
N GLN A 181 -3.32 2.36 -17.45
CA GLN A 181 -4.10 3.41 -16.77
C GLN A 181 -3.87 4.74 -17.46
N ILE A 182 -4.91 5.56 -17.61
CA ILE A 182 -4.83 6.84 -18.32
C ILE A 182 -4.94 7.97 -17.31
N GLY A 183 -3.86 8.73 -17.16
CA GLY A 183 -3.71 9.76 -16.12
C GLY A 183 -3.47 9.17 -14.74
N ASN A 184 -3.20 10.07 -13.78
CA ASN A 184 -3.08 9.76 -12.37
C ASN A 184 -3.81 10.82 -11.55
N GLU A 185 -4.75 10.40 -10.68
CA GLU A 185 -5.53 11.29 -9.82
C GLU A 185 -6.10 12.51 -10.56
N ALA A 186 -6.79 12.26 -11.67
CA ALA A 186 -7.36 13.32 -12.49
C ALA A 186 -8.32 14.24 -11.71
N ASN A 187 -8.84 13.81 -10.56
CA ASN A 187 -9.57 14.65 -9.61
C ASN A 187 -8.78 15.89 -9.13
N ASN A 188 -7.46 15.93 -9.29
CA ASN A 188 -6.63 17.09 -8.97
C ASN A 188 -6.59 18.15 -10.10
N TYR A 189 -7.09 17.85 -11.30
CA TYR A 189 -7.05 18.77 -12.45
C TYR A 189 -8.28 18.73 -13.37
N CYS A 190 -9.20 17.79 -13.18
CA CYS A 190 -10.54 17.77 -13.73
C CYS A 190 -11.52 18.23 -12.64
N ARG A 191 -12.49 19.07 -13.01
CA ARG A 191 -13.42 19.70 -12.06
C ARG A 191 -14.37 18.68 -11.42
N ASP A 192 -14.79 17.72 -12.21
CA ASP A 192 -15.84 16.74 -11.90
C ASP A 192 -15.62 15.49 -12.76
N TYR A 193 -16.34 14.41 -12.46
CA TYR A 193 -16.22 13.16 -13.22
C TYR A 193 -16.55 13.36 -14.71
N ALA A 194 -17.53 14.21 -15.05
CA ALA A 194 -17.91 14.44 -16.44
C ALA A 194 -16.77 15.06 -17.28
N SER A 195 -16.03 16.01 -16.70
CA SER A 195 -14.85 16.61 -17.34
C SER A 195 -13.66 15.65 -17.42
N PHE A 196 -13.50 14.76 -16.44
CA PHE A 196 -12.56 13.64 -16.53
C PHE A 196 -12.95 12.69 -17.67
N ASP A 197 -14.19 12.22 -17.68
CA ASP A 197 -14.71 11.26 -18.65
C ASP A 197 -14.56 11.79 -20.08
N ALA A 198 -14.90 13.07 -20.30
CA ALA A 198 -14.73 13.73 -21.59
C ALA A 198 -13.26 13.81 -22.05
N ALA A 199 -12.32 13.99 -21.13
CA ALA A 199 -10.89 14.01 -21.43
C ALA A 199 -10.31 12.59 -21.62
N TRP A 200 -10.81 11.62 -20.86
CA TRP A 200 -10.34 10.24 -20.82
C TRP A 200 -10.83 9.43 -22.03
N LEU A 201 -12.08 9.62 -22.46
CA LEU A 201 -12.73 8.82 -23.49
C LEU A 201 -12.00 8.77 -24.84
N PRO A 202 -11.41 9.86 -25.38
CA PRO A 202 -10.62 9.79 -26.60
C PRO A 202 -9.37 8.89 -26.48
N TYR A 203 -8.71 8.88 -25.32
CA TYR A 203 -7.57 8.00 -25.06
C TYR A 203 -8.01 6.55 -25.00
N ALA A 204 -9.07 6.27 -24.23
CA ALA A 204 -9.60 4.93 -24.07
C ALA A 204 -10.02 4.30 -25.40
N LYS A 205 -10.74 5.05 -26.24
CA LYS A 205 -11.12 4.61 -27.59
C LYS A 205 -9.90 4.26 -28.44
N ALA A 206 -8.86 5.09 -28.42
CA ALA A 206 -7.64 4.86 -29.19
C ALA A 206 -6.87 3.63 -28.69
N LEU A 207 -6.75 3.44 -27.38
CA LEU A 207 -6.06 2.30 -26.78
C LEU A 207 -6.84 0.99 -26.96
N HIS A 208 -8.17 0.99 -26.84
CA HIS A 208 -9.00 -0.17 -27.17
C HIS A 208 -8.91 -0.55 -28.64
N ALA A 209 -8.92 0.42 -29.55
CA ALA A 209 -8.74 0.15 -30.97
C ALA A 209 -7.36 -0.48 -31.28
N ALA A 210 -6.36 -0.22 -30.44
CA ALA A 210 -5.05 -0.86 -30.49
C ALA A 210 -4.97 -2.21 -29.74
N GLY A 211 -6.08 -2.71 -29.18
CA GLY A 211 -6.14 -3.99 -28.49
C GLY A 211 -5.48 -4.00 -27.10
N LEU A 212 -5.37 -2.84 -26.44
CA LEU A 212 -4.71 -2.73 -25.15
C LEU A 212 -5.69 -2.84 -23.98
N PRO A 213 -5.37 -3.61 -22.92
CA PRO A 213 -6.23 -3.74 -21.74
C PRO A 213 -6.20 -2.46 -20.91
N LEU A 214 -7.36 -1.98 -20.48
CA LEU A 214 -7.48 -0.76 -19.67
C LEU A 214 -7.93 -1.03 -18.24
N ALA A 215 -7.53 -0.16 -17.32
CA ALA A 215 -8.08 -0.09 -15.97
C ALA A 215 -8.20 1.37 -15.51
N GLY A 216 -9.11 1.63 -14.57
CA GLY A 216 -9.37 2.99 -14.10
C GLY A 216 -10.35 3.06 -12.92
N PRO A 217 -10.72 4.28 -12.48
CA PRO A 217 -10.27 5.57 -13.00
C PRO A 217 -8.95 6.08 -12.40
N ASP A 218 -8.26 5.31 -11.54
CA ASP A 218 -6.99 5.72 -10.91
C ASP A 218 -7.08 7.07 -10.16
N THR A 219 -8.23 7.27 -9.51
CA THR A 219 -8.53 8.48 -8.74
C THR A 219 -7.96 8.42 -7.32
N GLY A 220 -7.71 9.58 -6.72
CA GLY A 220 -7.34 9.73 -5.33
C GLY A 220 -8.43 9.26 -4.37
N ALA A 221 -9.13 10.20 -3.72
CA ALA A 221 -10.11 9.90 -2.68
C ALA A 221 -11.55 9.67 -3.20
N ASN A 222 -11.83 9.78 -4.50
CA ASN A 222 -13.20 9.87 -5.03
C ASN A 222 -13.87 8.50 -5.26
N THR A 223 -14.56 7.98 -4.25
CA THR A 223 -15.36 6.74 -4.35
C THR A 223 -16.49 6.84 -5.37
N ASP A 224 -17.13 8.01 -5.46
CA ASP A 224 -18.19 8.30 -6.44
C ASP A 224 -17.69 8.20 -7.88
N TRP A 225 -16.47 8.65 -8.16
CA TRP A 225 -15.87 8.54 -9.49
C TRP A 225 -15.61 7.09 -9.88
N VAL A 226 -15.18 6.23 -8.94
CA VAL A 226 -15.02 4.78 -9.21
C VAL A 226 -16.35 4.13 -9.58
N ILE A 227 -17.43 4.51 -8.89
CA ILE A 227 -18.78 3.98 -9.15
C ILE A 227 -19.29 4.44 -10.52
N GLN A 228 -19.16 5.72 -10.85
CA GLN A 228 -19.56 6.27 -12.16
C GLN A 228 -18.73 5.66 -13.29
N TYR A 229 -17.41 5.49 -13.06
CA TYR A 229 -16.51 4.80 -13.99
C TYR A 229 -16.95 3.38 -14.29
N ALA A 230 -17.28 2.60 -13.26
CA ALA A 230 -17.78 1.24 -13.45
C ALA A 230 -19.10 1.21 -14.25
N GLN A 231 -20.01 2.14 -13.97
CA GLN A 231 -21.29 2.22 -14.70
C GLN A 231 -21.10 2.51 -16.20
N HIS A 232 -20.13 3.35 -16.55
CA HIS A 232 -19.92 3.75 -17.95
C HIS A 232 -18.99 2.80 -18.72
N HIS A 233 -17.93 2.31 -18.07
CA HIS A 233 -16.78 1.72 -18.77
C HIS A 233 -16.41 0.31 -18.32
N ALA A 234 -17.14 -0.32 -17.39
CA ALA A 234 -16.74 -1.62 -16.84
C ALA A 234 -16.55 -2.72 -17.91
N LYS A 235 -17.36 -2.71 -18.97
CA LYS A 235 -17.30 -3.75 -20.02
C LYS A 235 -15.99 -3.76 -20.80
N ASP A 236 -15.30 -2.62 -20.85
CA ASP A 236 -14.09 -2.45 -21.62
C ASP A 236 -12.84 -2.42 -20.73
N ASN A 237 -12.97 -2.66 -19.43
CA ASN A 237 -11.87 -2.58 -18.47
C ASN A 237 -11.61 -3.92 -17.78
N VAL A 238 -10.35 -4.16 -17.39
CA VAL A 238 -9.93 -5.41 -16.74
C VAL A 238 -9.99 -5.34 -15.21
N PHE A 239 -9.97 -4.14 -14.61
CA PHE A 239 -10.23 -3.94 -13.19
C PHE A 239 -10.59 -2.47 -12.86
N LEU A 240 -11.21 -2.27 -11.69
CA LEU A 240 -11.46 -0.96 -11.09
C LEU A 240 -10.31 -0.57 -10.14
N SER A 241 -10.02 0.72 -10.06
CA SER A 241 -8.89 1.24 -9.28
C SER A 241 -9.19 2.54 -8.55
N ARG A 242 -8.57 2.69 -7.37
CA ARG A 242 -8.60 3.89 -6.53
C ARG A 242 -7.30 3.95 -5.73
N HIS A 243 -6.93 5.13 -5.23
CA HIS A 243 -5.84 5.28 -4.30
C HIS A 243 -6.27 5.29 -2.83
N TYR A 244 -5.29 5.13 -1.94
CA TYR A 244 -5.48 5.32 -0.50
C TYR A 244 -4.28 5.96 0.18
N TYR A 245 -4.53 7.07 0.87
CA TYR A 245 -3.66 7.58 1.93
C TYR A 245 -4.55 8.10 3.04
N ARG A 246 -4.15 7.86 4.29
CA ARG A 246 -5.02 8.21 5.42
C ARG A 246 -5.18 9.71 5.60
N GLU A 247 -4.08 10.45 5.48
CA GLU A 247 -4.04 11.92 5.57
C GLU A 247 -2.66 12.44 5.10
N ALA A 248 -2.46 13.76 5.15
CA ALA A 248 -1.19 14.45 5.00
C ALA A 248 -0.16 13.95 6.02
N ALA A 249 1.10 13.77 5.58
CA ALA A 249 2.20 13.42 6.48
C ALA A 249 2.34 14.37 7.67
N GLU A 250 2.09 15.66 7.48
CA GLU A 250 2.18 16.70 8.50
C GLU A 250 1.20 16.50 9.67
N ASN A 251 0.10 15.78 9.42
CA ASN A 251 -0.95 15.47 10.40
C ASN A 251 -0.88 14.03 10.92
N GLY A 252 0.01 13.18 10.39
CA GLY A 252 0.05 11.76 10.75
C GLY A 252 0.57 11.46 12.15
N SER A 253 0.19 10.33 12.73
CA SER A 253 0.71 9.87 14.02
C SER A 253 0.63 8.35 14.12
N ILE A 254 1.45 7.73 14.98
CA ILE A 254 1.37 6.28 15.23
C ILE A 254 -0.02 5.89 15.78
N PRO A 255 -0.56 6.56 16.83
CA PRO A 255 -1.88 6.21 17.36
C PRO A 255 -2.97 6.27 16.29
N ASP A 256 -2.98 7.33 15.47
CA ASP A 256 -3.97 7.43 14.42
C ASP A 256 -3.77 6.29 13.42
N LEU A 257 -2.55 6.08 12.90
CA LEU A 257 -2.30 5.01 11.91
C LEU A 257 -2.81 3.64 12.39
N LEU A 258 -2.59 3.32 13.66
CA LEU A 258 -2.98 2.05 14.27
C LEU A 258 -4.47 1.97 14.66
N ALA A 259 -5.18 3.09 14.73
CA ALA A 259 -6.64 3.12 14.90
C ALA A 259 -7.38 2.60 13.66
N GLY A 260 -6.73 2.58 12.50
CA GLY A 260 -7.32 2.17 11.23
C GLY A 260 -8.24 3.24 10.64
N ASP A 261 -9.06 2.81 9.68
CA ASP A 261 -9.93 3.71 8.90
C ASP A 261 -11.26 3.02 8.53
N PRO A 262 -12.22 2.93 9.48
CA PRO A 262 -13.50 2.30 9.22
C PRO A 262 -14.35 3.07 8.20
N GLY A 263 -14.08 4.36 7.97
CA GLY A 263 -14.73 5.15 6.94
C GLY A 263 -14.36 4.65 5.55
N PHE A 264 -13.05 4.58 5.28
CA PHE A 264 -12.53 4.04 4.03
C PHE A 264 -12.99 2.60 3.77
N PHE A 265 -13.03 1.73 4.78
CA PHE A 265 -13.50 0.36 4.57
C PHE A 265 -14.97 0.26 4.16
N ARG A 266 -15.84 1.19 4.60
CA ARG A 266 -17.22 1.27 4.11
C ARG A 266 -17.27 1.73 2.65
N GLU A 267 -16.41 2.67 2.26
CA GLU A 267 -16.29 3.08 0.86
C GLU A 267 -15.81 1.93 -0.04
N VAL A 268 -14.84 1.14 0.43
CA VAL A 268 -14.41 -0.08 -0.27
C VAL A 268 -15.57 -1.05 -0.43
N GLU A 269 -16.39 -1.27 0.60
CA GLU A 269 -17.57 -2.13 0.50
C GLU A 269 -18.58 -1.62 -0.55
N GLN A 270 -18.77 -0.30 -0.67
CA GLN A 270 -19.59 0.30 -1.73
C GLN A 270 -19.01 0.04 -3.13
N ILE A 271 -17.69 0.21 -3.30
CA ILE A 271 -17.02 -0.08 -4.57
C ILE A 271 -17.14 -1.56 -4.91
N MET A 272 -16.93 -2.45 -3.93
CA MET A 272 -17.02 -3.91 -4.15
C MET A 272 -18.42 -4.34 -4.60
N GLN A 273 -19.50 -3.72 -4.10
CA GLN A 273 -20.86 -3.99 -4.60
C GLN A 273 -21.01 -3.68 -6.09
N VAL A 274 -20.32 -2.66 -6.59
CA VAL A 274 -20.35 -2.31 -8.02
C VAL A 274 -19.41 -3.24 -8.80
N ALA A 275 -18.21 -3.49 -8.28
CA ALA A 275 -17.24 -4.40 -8.85
C ALA A 275 -17.83 -5.81 -9.06
N ASP A 276 -18.51 -6.35 -8.05
CA ASP A 276 -19.17 -7.67 -8.11
C ASP A 276 -20.28 -7.71 -9.18
N ARG A 277 -21.10 -6.66 -9.31
CA ARG A 277 -22.16 -6.58 -10.33
C ARG A 277 -21.60 -6.60 -11.75
N HIS A 278 -20.39 -6.08 -11.94
CA HIS A 278 -19.70 -6.07 -13.22
C HIS A 278 -18.67 -7.20 -13.37
N ALA A 279 -18.54 -8.09 -12.37
CA ALA A 279 -17.52 -9.14 -12.32
C ALA A 279 -16.09 -8.63 -12.54
N LEU A 280 -15.78 -7.43 -12.06
CA LEU A 280 -14.44 -6.84 -12.14
C LEU A 280 -13.69 -6.96 -10.81
N PRO A 281 -12.39 -7.29 -10.84
CA PRO A 281 -11.52 -7.06 -9.69
C PRO A 281 -11.49 -5.57 -9.32
N PHE A 282 -11.31 -5.28 -8.04
CA PHE A 282 -10.99 -3.94 -7.55
C PHE A 282 -9.61 -3.94 -6.89
N ARG A 283 -8.80 -2.92 -7.16
CA ARG A 283 -7.43 -2.79 -6.66
C ARG A 283 -7.21 -1.40 -6.07
N ILE A 284 -6.47 -1.32 -4.97
CA ILE A 284 -5.89 -0.05 -4.53
C ILE A 284 -4.58 0.13 -5.30
N SER A 285 -4.64 0.82 -6.46
CA SER A 285 -3.55 0.93 -7.46
C SER A 285 -2.40 1.84 -7.02
N GLU A 286 -2.62 2.64 -6.01
CA GLU A 286 -1.59 3.40 -5.30
C GLU A 286 -2.04 3.64 -3.88
N GLY A 287 -1.16 3.47 -2.91
CA GLY A 287 -1.44 3.98 -1.58
C GLY A 287 -0.37 3.70 -0.58
N ASN A 288 -0.43 4.37 0.56
CA ASN A 288 0.41 4.10 1.70
C ASN A 288 -0.15 4.74 2.97
N SER A 289 0.62 4.76 4.06
CA SER A 289 0.21 5.29 5.36
C SER A 289 -0.31 6.73 5.28
N TYR A 290 0.52 7.67 4.83
CA TYR A 290 0.22 9.10 4.72
C TYR A 290 0.79 9.65 3.40
N TYR A 291 0.08 10.56 2.73
CA TYR A 291 0.56 11.16 1.48
C TYR A 291 1.72 12.14 1.75
N ASN A 292 2.20 12.87 0.74
CA ASN A 292 3.40 13.72 0.81
C ASN A 292 4.72 12.96 1.05
N GLY A 293 4.82 11.69 0.63
CA GLY A 293 6.04 10.87 0.78
C GLY A 293 6.16 10.14 2.12
N GLY A 294 5.13 10.25 2.97
CA GLY A 294 5.07 9.64 4.29
C GLY A 294 5.68 10.50 5.39
N ARG A 295 5.25 10.22 6.63
CA ARG A 295 5.74 10.92 7.83
C ARG A 295 6.91 10.17 8.46
N ASP A 296 8.03 10.86 8.65
CA ASP A 296 9.17 10.33 9.40
C ASP A 296 8.81 10.08 10.89
N GLY A 297 9.25 8.95 11.45
CA GLY A 297 8.85 8.51 12.79
C GLY A 297 7.48 7.84 12.87
N THR A 298 6.75 7.74 11.76
CA THR A 298 5.43 7.07 11.70
C THR A 298 5.32 6.08 10.54
N SER A 299 5.72 6.48 9.33
CA SER A 299 5.60 5.64 8.12
C SER A 299 6.77 4.67 7.96
N ASN A 300 7.93 5.03 8.51
CA ASN A 300 9.17 4.25 8.47
C ASN A 300 9.50 3.53 9.79
N VAL A 301 8.51 3.26 10.62
CA VAL A 301 8.68 2.57 11.90
C VAL A 301 7.79 1.35 12.00
N PHE A 302 8.02 0.51 13.00
CA PHE A 302 7.34 -0.76 13.20
C PHE A 302 5.81 -0.68 13.20
N ALA A 303 5.22 0.44 13.64
CA ALA A 303 3.78 0.68 13.53
C ALA A 303 3.25 0.52 12.09
N SER A 304 4.03 0.87 11.05
CA SER A 304 3.62 0.67 9.66
C SER A 304 3.61 -0.81 9.25
N ALA A 305 4.38 -1.68 9.91
CA ALA A 305 4.31 -3.12 9.70
C ALA A 305 2.98 -3.69 10.21
N LEU A 306 2.57 -3.29 11.42
CA LEU A 306 1.30 -3.73 12.01
C LEU A 306 0.11 -3.19 11.22
N TRP A 307 0.15 -1.90 10.85
CA TRP A 307 -0.87 -1.28 9.99
C TRP A 307 -0.92 -1.96 8.62
N GLY A 308 0.22 -2.17 7.95
CA GLY A 308 0.25 -2.78 6.61
C GLY A 308 -0.35 -4.19 6.60
N ALA A 309 -0.01 -5.01 7.60
CA ALA A 309 -0.61 -6.34 7.77
C ALA A 309 -2.13 -6.27 7.97
N ASP A 310 -2.58 -5.43 8.91
CA ASP A 310 -3.99 -5.26 9.24
C ASP A 310 -4.80 -4.72 8.06
N PHE A 311 -4.30 -3.66 7.42
CA PHE A 311 -4.94 -3.00 6.29
C PHE A 311 -5.09 -3.95 5.10
N MET A 312 -4.05 -4.69 4.74
CA MET A 312 -4.11 -5.65 3.64
C MET A 312 -5.09 -6.80 3.91
N LEU A 313 -5.11 -7.34 5.13
CA LEU A 313 -6.03 -8.43 5.47
C LEU A 313 -7.48 -7.93 5.54
N ALA A 314 -7.71 -6.70 6.01
CA ALA A 314 -9.02 -6.05 5.97
C ALA A 314 -9.52 -5.82 4.52
N LEU A 315 -8.62 -5.46 3.61
CA LEU A 315 -8.90 -5.34 2.16
C LEU A 315 -9.20 -6.71 1.54
N ALA A 316 -8.37 -7.71 1.82
CA ALA A 316 -8.55 -9.07 1.32
C ALA A 316 -9.88 -9.69 1.78
N GLN A 317 -10.28 -9.48 3.04
CA GLN A 317 -11.58 -9.91 3.56
C GLN A 317 -12.76 -9.33 2.77
N ARG A 318 -12.59 -8.14 2.20
CA ARG A 318 -13.59 -7.45 1.36
C ARG A 318 -13.52 -7.82 -0.12
N GLY A 319 -12.51 -8.60 -0.53
CA GLY A 319 -12.35 -9.05 -1.92
C GLY A 319 -11.52 -8.12 -2.79
N VAL A 320 -10.82 -7.16 -2.20
CA VAL A 320 -9.87 -6.34 -2.95
C VAL A 320 -8.74 -7.23 -3.44
N ALA A 321 -8.49 -7.19 -4.75
CA ALA A 321 -7.58 -8.11 -5.43
C ALA A 321 -6.10 -7.70 -5.28
N GLY A 322 -5.81 -6.46 -4.89
CA GLY A 322 -4.43 -6.01 -4.71
C GLY A 322 -4.32 -4.67 -4.01
N MET A 323 -3.29 -4.55 -3.19
CA MET A 323 -2.80 -3.31 -2.61
C MET A 323 -1.43 -3.00 -3.20
N HIS A 324 -1.32 -1.89 -3.92
CA HIS A 324 -0.07 -1.43 -4.52
C HIS A 324 0.55 -0.35 -3.65
N PHE A 325 1.44 -0.77 -2.73
CA PHE A 325 2.11 0.20 -1.85
C PHE A 325 3.01 1.11 -2.66
N HIS A 326 2.72 2.41 -2.61
CA HIS A 326 3.53 3.39 -3.31
C HIS A 326 4.86 3.58 -2.59
N GLY A 327 5.94 3.62 -3.38
CA GLY A 327 7.30 3.72 -2.90
C GLY A 327 8.20 4.28 -3.98
N GLY A 328 9.50 4.27 -3.71
CA GLY A 328 10.45 4.88 -4.62
C GLY A 328 11.71 5.34 -3.95
N THR A 329 12.67 5.70 -4.78
CA THR A 329 13.77 6.52 -4.31
C THR A 329 13.23 7.83 -3.74
N LEU A 330 13.95 8.41 -2.79
CA LEU A 330 13.61 9.72 -2.25
C LEU A 330 13.55 10.77 -3.36
N HIS A 331 14.45 10.68 -4.34
CA HIS A 331 14.46 11.57 -5.49
C HIS A 331 13.16 11.52 -6.28
N SER A 332 12.72 10.30 -6.64
CA SER A 332 11.54 10.11 -7.49
C SER A 332 10.26 10.65 -6.82
N VAL A 333 10.04 10.28 -5.55
CA VAL A 333 8.86 10.69 -4.78
C VAL A 333 8.88 12.18 -4.42
N GLU A 334 10.02 12.76 -4.06
CA GLU A 334 10.08 14.21 -3.76
C GLU A 334 9.86 15.05 -5.02
N SER A 335 10.41 14.61 -6.15
CA SER A 335 10.22 15.28 -7.45
C SER A 335 8.76 15.25 -7.89
N SER A 336 8.04 14.15 -7.63
CA SER A 336 6.61 14.05 -7.91
C SER A 336 5.73 14.99 -7.07
N LEU A 337 6.28 15.52 -5.98
CA LEU A 337 5.66 16.50 -5.09
C LEU A 337 6.17 17.92 -5.35
N GLY A 338 7.01 18.11 -6.38
CA GLY A 338 7.62 19.40 -6.71
C GLY A 338 8.65 19.87 -5.68
N ARG A 339 9.31 18.92 -4.99
CA ARG A 339 10.29 19.18 -3.94
C ARG A 339 11.67 18.65 -4.33
N VAL A 340 12.70 19.21 -3.71
CA VAL A 340 14.08 18.72 -3.86
C VAL A 340 14.34 17.68 -2.77
N ALA A 341 14.76 16.50 -3.18
CA ALA A 341 15.14 15.44 -2.26
C ALA A 341 16.31 15.87 -1.36
N LYS A 342 16.11 15.71 -0.05
CA LYS A 342 17.14 15.93 0.97
C LYS A 342 17.35 14.66 1.75
N ALA A 343 18.33 13.87 1.34
CA ALA A 343 18.77 12.69 2.07
C ALA A 343 19.71 13.15 3.21
N PRO A 344 19.46 12.74 4.46
CA PRO A 344 20.43 12.90 5.53
C PRO A 344 21.77 12.25 5.14
N ALA A 345 22.89 12.93 5.44
CA ALA A 345 24.22 12.40 5.19
C ALA A 345 24.77 11.69 6.44
N GLY A 346 25.60 10.66 6.23
CA GLY A 346 26.26 9.91 7.30
C GLY A 346 25.39 8.81 7.93
N GLY A 347 25.82 8.34 9.10
CA GLY A 347 25.24 7.16 9.75
C GLY A 347 25.79 5.84 9.20
N ASP A 348 25.38 4.73 9.82
CA ASP A 348 25.73 3.39 9.34
C ASP A 348 25.00 3.03 8.04
N ILE A 349 25.35 1.88 7.46
CA ILE A 349 24.80 1.43 6.17
C ILE A 349 23.26 1.33 6.17
N VAL A 350 22.65 1.01 7.32
CA VAL A 350 21.18 0.90 7.44
C VAL A 350 20.53 2.27 7.36
N ALA A 351 21.09 3.27 8.05
CA ALA A 351 20.64 4.66 7.98
C ALA A 351 20.85 5.26 6.59
N GLN A 352 21.99 4.99 5.96
CA GLN A 352 22.29 5.45 4.60
C GLN A 352 21.30 4.91 3.57
N ARG A 353 21.00 3.60 3.61
CA ARG A 353 19.98 3.01 2.73
C ARG A 353 18.60 3.63 2.97
N ASP A 354 18.19 3.78 4.23
CA ASP A 354 16.91 4.38 4.61
C ASP A 354 16.75 5.83 4.14
N ALA A 355 17.84 6.59 4.10
CA ALA A 355 17.86 7.98 3.63
C ALA A 355 17.56 8.10 2.12
N LEU A 356 17.85 7.04 1.33
CA LEU A 356 17.68 7.02 -0.13
C LEU A 356 16.26 6.71 -0.60
N ALA A 357 15.34 6.37 0.30
CA ALA A 357 13.95 6.04 -0.04
C ALA A 357 12.95 7.01 0.58
N SER A 358 11.77 7.13 -0.04
CA SER A 358 10.64 7.83 0.59
C SER A 358 10.25 7.19 1.92
N ARG A 359 9.58 7.93 2.80
CA ARG A 359 9.44 7.53 4.22
C ARG A 359 8.45 6.39 4.41
N TYR A 360 7.59 6.14 3.43
CA TYR A 360 6.65 5.03 3.45
C TYR A 360 7.09 3.83 2.60
N SER A 361 8.25 3.90 1.93
CA SER A 361 8.69 2.84 1.02
C SER A 361 8.91 1.53 1.78
N ALA A 362 8.44 0.41 1.24
CA ALA A 362 8.68 -0.90 1.84
C ALA A 362 10.13 -1.37 1.65
N ILE A 363 10.83 -0.88 0.63
CA ILE A 363 12.20 -1.24 0.31
C ILE A 363 13.04 0.03 0.28
N ALA A 364 14.24 0.00 0.85
CA ALA A 364 15.19 1.11 0.78
C ALA A 364 16.58 0.67 0.36
N GLY A 365 17.33 1.62 -0.19
CA GLY A 365 18.69 1.42 -0.67
C GLY A 365 18.87 1.76 -2.13
N SER A 366 19.98 1.31 -2.69
CA SER A 366 20.39 1.53 -4.07
C SER A 366 21.27 0.38 -4.54
N ARG A 367 21.60 0.31 -5.85
CA ARG A 367 22.57 -0.66 -6.35
C ARG A 367 23.92 -0.56 -5.63
N ALA A 368 24.41 0.66 -5.41
CA ALA A 368 25.71 0.91 -4.80
C ALA A 368 25.77 0.48 -3.33
N LEU A 369 24.71 0.76 -2.56
CA LEU A 369 24.70 0.43 -1.13
C LEU A 369 24.06 -0.93 -0.84
N GLY A 370 23.41 -1.57 -1.82
CA GLY A 370 22.49 -2.67 -1.61
C GLY A 370 21.13 -2.22 -1.06
N TYR A 371 20.19 -3.15 -1.03
CA TYR A 371 18.82 -2.92 -0.58
C TYR A 371 18.49 -3.64 0.73
N GLN A 372 17.53 -3.09 1.48
CA GLN A 372 17.01 -3.67 2.70
C GLN A 372 15.47 -3.57 2.77
N PRO A 373 14.80 -4.53 3.43
CA PRO A 373 13.41 -4.36 3.81
C PRO A 373 13.28 -3.27 4.88
N ARG A 374 12.22 -2.46 4.79
CA ARG A 374 11.81 -1.51 5.83
C ARG A 374 10.66 -2.08 6.65
N PRO A 375 10.30 -1.50 7.81
CA PRO A 375 9.27 -2.05 8.68
C PRO A 375 7.99 -2.52 7.96
N LEU A 376 7.41 -1.68 7.09
CA LEU A 376 6.22 -2.01 6.29
C LEU A 376 6.35 -3.34 5.51
N PHE A 377 7.53 -3.66 4.97
CA PHE A 377 7.80 -4.89 4.22
C PHE A 377 7.40 -6.14 5.00
N HIS A 378 7.70 -6.18 6.30
CA HIS A 378 7.42 -7.34 7.15
C HIS A 378 5.92 -7.54 7.37
N GLY A 379 5.16 -6.44 7.45
CA GLY A 379 3.70 -6.46 7.48
C GLY A 379 3.10 -6.98 6.18
N ILE A 380 3.65 -6.53 5.05
CA ILE A 380 3.24 -7.00 3.72
C ILE A 380 3.47 -8.50 3.58
N VAL A 381 4.66 -9.00 3.95
CA VAL A 381 4.99 -10.43 3.90
C VAL A 381 4.06 -11.26 4.78
N LEU A 382 3.68 -10.76 5.98
CA LEU A 382 2.71 -11.43 6.84
C LEU A 382 1.35 -11.58 6.13
N ALA A 383 0.80 -10.48 5.60
CA ALA A 383 -0.49 -10.52 4.92
C ALA A 383 -0.44 -11.39 3.65
N GLN A 384 0.64 -11.34 2.87
CA GLN A 384 0.81 -12.14 1.65
C GLN A 384 0.77 -13.65 1.92
N ARG A 385 1.04 -14.13 3.15
CA ARG A 385 0.88 -15.54 3.50
C ARG A 385 -0.57 -16.05 3.35
N PHE A 386 -1.56 -15.15 3.27
CA PHE A 386 -2.96 -15.49 3.00
C PHE A 386 -3.28 -15.63 1.50
N ALA A 387 -2.36 -15.31 0.60
CA ALA A 387 -2.59 -15.42 -0.84
C ALA A 387 -3.04 -16.83 -1.26
N GLY A 388 -4.07 -16.89 -2.10
CA GLY A 388 -4.71 -18.12 -2.55
C GLY A 388 -5.59 -18.81 -1.51
N ALA A 389 -5.70 -18.28 -0.29
CA ALA A 389 -6.61 -18.80 0.73
C ALA A 389 -8.03 -18.25 0.55
N GLN A 390 -9.01 -18.91 1.16
CA GLN A 390 -10.38 -18.42 1.31
C GLN A 390 -10.55 -17.81 2.69
N MET A 391 -10.87 -16.52 2.78
CA MET A 391 -11.12 -15.87 4.07
C MET A 391 -12.25 -16.56 4.84
N LEU A 392 -12.13 -16.63 6.15
CA LEU A 392 -13.14 -17.18 7.05
C LEU A 392 -13.61 -16.06 7.98
N PRO A 393 -14.93 -15.86 8.15
CA PRO A 393 -15.46 -14.92 9.13
C PRO A 393 -15.18 -15.40 10.55
N GLY A 394 -15.24 -14.47 11.49
CA GLY A 394 -15.18 -14.80 12.90
C GLY A 394 -15.62 -13.62 13.77
N ARG A 395 -15.91 -13.93 15.04
CA ARG A 395 -16.30 -12.96 16.05
C ARG A 395 -15.13 -12.69 16.97
N LEU A 396 -14.63 -11.46 16.96
CA LEU A 396 -13.57 -10.99 17.84
C LEU A 396 -14.17 -10.23 19.03
N ASP A 397 -13.85 -10.67 20.23
CA ASP A 397 -13.92 -9.86 21.45
C ASP A 397 -12.50 -9.42 21.78
N THR A 398 -12.26 -8.11 21.78
CA THR A 398 -10.92 -7.55 21.96
C THR A 398 -10.48 -7.46 23.41
N GLY A 399 -11.38 -7.70 24.38
CA GLY A 399 -11.08 -7.51 25.79
C GLY A 399 -10.63 -6.07 26.13
N GLY A 400 -11.00 -5.09 25.30
CA GLY A 400 -10.65 -3.67 25.47
C GLY A 400 -9.29 -3.24 24.91
N ALA A 401 -8.53 -4.13 24.26
CA ALA A 401 -7.29 -3.78 23.55
C ALA A 401 -7.54 -3.42 22.08
N ASN A 402 -6.58 -2.72 21.45
CA ASN A 402 -6.59 -2.47 20.01
C ASN A 402 -6.13 -3.73 19.24
N LEU A 403 -7.06 -4.67 19.04
CA LEU A 403 -6.80 -5.96 18.40
C LEU A 403 -7.57 -6.11 17.10
N THR A 404 -6.94 -6.76 16.12
CA THR A 404 -7.62 -7.34 14.95
C THR A 404 -7.23 -8.81 14.78
N ALA A 405 -8.12 -9.57 14.16
CA ALA A 405 -7.93 -11.00 13.94
C ALA A 405 -8.52 -11.42 12.60
N TYR A 406 -7.81 -12.29 11.89
CA TYR A 406 -8.18 -12.78 10.56
C TYR A 406 -7.98 -14.29 10.50
N ALA A 407 -8.84 -14.98 9.76
CA ALA A 407 -8.70 -16.40 9.49
C ALA A 407 -8.95 -16.69 8.01
N ALA A 408 -8.35 -17.76 7.51
CA ALA A 408 -8.59 -18.26 6.16
C ALA A 408 -8.33 -19.76 6.04
N GLN A 409 -8.97 -20.40 5.08
CA GLN A 409 -8.73 -21.80 4.70
C GLN A 409 -7.78 -21.85 3.49
N GLN A 410 -6.70 -22.64 3.56
CA GLN A 410 -5.76 -22.84 2.46
C GLN A 410 -5.47 -24.34 2.28
N GLY A 411 -6.15 -24.96 1.31
CA GLY A 411 -6.13 -26.42 1.15
C GLY A 411 -6.63 -27.10 2.43
N ASN A 412 -5.82 -27.98 3.02
CA ASN A 412 -6.14 -28.65 4.30
C ASN A 412 -5.68 -27.87 5.55
N ALA A 413 -5.02 -26.73 5.37
CA ALA A 413 -4.53 -25.91 6.48
C ALA A 413 -5.48 -24.74 6.75
N MET A 414 -5.54 -24.32 8.01
CA MET A 414 -6.22 -23.09 8.42
C MET A 414 -5.17 -22.07 8.83
N LEU A 415 -5.29 -20.84 8.33
CA LEU A 415 -4.41 -19.73 8.63
C LEU A 415 -5.11 -18.79 9.62
N THR A 416 -4.37 -18.30 10.61
CA THR A 416 -4.86 -17.22 11.49
C THR A 416 -3.81 -16.14 11.63
N ALA A 417 -4.24 -14.87 11.61
CA ALA A 417 -3.41 -13.73 12.00
C ALA A 417 -4.07 -13.01 13.16
N LEU A 418 -3.28 -12.70 14.19
CA LEU A 418 -3.69 -11.89 15.35
C LEU A 418 -2.76 -10.69 15.43
N ILE A 419 -3.30 -9.47 15.47
CA ILE A 419 -2.51 -8.24 15.43
C ILE A 419 -2.85 -7.41 16.66
N ASN A 420 -1.89 -7.24 17.57
CA ASN A 420 -2.01 -6.37 18.72
C ASN A 420 -1.33 -5.03 18.41
N LYS A 421 -2.17 -4.03 18.16
CA LYS A 421 -1.78 -2.65 17.86
C LYS A 421 -1.81 -1.76 19.10
N ASP A 422 -2.11 -2.32 20.28
CA ASP A 422 -2.13 -1.61 21.54
C ASP A 422 -0.68 -1.24 21.95
N ALA A 423 -0.50 -0.03 22.48
CA ALA A 423 0.80 0.45 22.95
C ALA A 423 1.05 0.10 24.42
N VAL A 424 0.01 -0.30 25.16
CA VAL A 424 0.04 -0.44 26.62
C VAL A 424 -0.30 -1.86 27.07
N ARG A 425 -1.22 -2.56 26.40
CA ARG A 425 -1.73 -3.86 26.88
C ARG A 425 -1.23 -5.03 26.05
N ASP A 426 -0.69 -6.02 26.73
CA ASP A 426 -0.56 -7.35 26.15
C ASP A 426 -1.96 -7.97 26.02
N ALA A 427 -2.10 -9.01 25.19
CA ALA A 427 -3.34 -9.75 25.04
C ALA A 427 -3.12 -11.25 25.22
N ALA A 428 -4.07 -11.91 25.86
CA ALA A 428 -4.21 -13.36 25.85
C ALA A 428 -5.45 -13.69 25.02
N VAL A 429 -5.23 -14.14 23.77
CA VAL A 429 -6.29 -14.39 22.80
C VAL A 429 -6.65 -15.87 22.81
N VAL A 430 -7.92 -16.19 23.09
CA VAL A 430 -8.46 -17.54 22.93
C VAL A 430 -9.00 -17.70 21.51
N LEU A 431 -8.31 -18.46 20.67
CA LEU A 431 -8.81 -18.90 19.37
C LEU A 431 -9.78 -20.07 19.58
N ARG A 432 -10.91 -20.09 18.85
CA ARG A 432 -11.92 -21.16 18.91
C ARG A 432 -12.41 -21.52 17.51
N GLY A 433 -12.78 -22.78 17.30
CA GLY A 433 -13.24 -23.27 15.99
C GLY A 433 -12.10 -23.80 15.13
N LEU A 434 -10.94 -24.08 15.74
CA LEU A 434 -9.85 -24.81 15.10
C LEU A 434 -10.20 -26.30 15.01
N PRO A 435 -9.58 -27.07 14.11
CA PRO A 435 -9.68 -28.53 14.17
C PRO A 435 -9.17 -29.04 15.52
N ALA A 436 -9.89 -29.99 16.13
CA ALA A 436 -9.48 -30.58 17.41
C ALA A 436 -8.07 -31.21 17.31
N GLY A 437 -7.21 -30.94 18.28
CA GLY A 437 -5.83 -31.45 18.31
C GLY A 437 -4.92 -30.88 17.22
N ALA A 438 -5.32 -29.82 16.49
CA ALA A 438 -4.48 -29.23 15.45
C ALA A 438 -3.14 -28.71 15.99
N ARG A 439 -2.08 -28.88 15.20
CA ARG A 439 -0.76 -28.29 15.44
C ARG A 439 -0.65 -27.00 14.64
N GLY A 440 -0.24 -25.92 15.30
CA GLY A 440 -0.02 -24.61 14.72
C GLY A 440 1.46 -24.27 14.62
N GLU A 441 1.96 -23.99 13.42
CA GLU A 441 3.29 -23.38 13.23
C GLU A 441 3.16 -21.88 13.44
N LEU A 442 3.84 -21.34 14.45
CA LEU A 442 3.73 -19.93 14.85
C LEU A 442 4.88 -19.11 14.27
N MET A 443 4.55 -18.00 13.64
CA MET A 443 5.47 -16.92 13.29
C MET A 443 5.05 -15.63 14.00
N ARG A 444 6.01 -14.79 14.40
CA ARG A 444 5.75 -13.49 15.03
C ARG A 444 6.34 -12.34 14.24
N LEU A 445 5.57 -11.27 14.16
CA LEU A 445 6.00 -9.94 13.75
C LEU A 445 6.24 -9.10 15.01
N ARG A 446 7.49 -8.71 15.25
CA ARG A 446 7.89 -7.96 16.45
C ARG A 446 9.03 -6.98 16.17
N ALA A 447 9.13 -5.98 17.04
CA ALA A 447 10.25 -5.06 17.17
C ALA A 447 10.33 -4.59 18.64
N PRO A 448 11.41 -3.89 19.05
CA PRO A 448 11.52 -3.39 20.42
C PRO A 448 10.40 -2.43 20.85
N ALA A 449 9.90 -1.60 19.93
CA ALA A 449 8.82 -0.64 20.16
C ALA A 449 8.07 -0.29 18.86
N LEU A 450 6.89 0.33 18.97
CA LEU A 450 6.08 0.76 17.81
C LEU A 450 6.79 1.78 16.91
N ASP A 451 7.68 2.60 17.47
CA ASP A 451 8.48 3.61 16.77
C ASP A 451 9.87 3.08 16.33
N SER A 452 10.13 1.77 16.48
CA SER A 452 11.38 1.17 16.04
C SER A 452 11.51 1.21 14.52
N ARG A 453 12.60 1.80 14.02
CA ARG A 453 12.98 1.76 12.59
C ARG A 453 13.71 0.48 12.21
N ARG A 454 14.23 -0.24 13.21
CA ARG A 454 15.16 -1.36 13.07
C ARG A 454 14.68 -2.54 13.90
N ASP A 455 15.37 -3.66 13.73
CA ASP A 455 15.13 -4.90 14.47
C ASP A 455 13.68 -5.41 14.33
N VAL A 456 13.04 -5.03 13.23
CA VAL A 456 11.76 -5.56 12.82
C VAL A 456 11.98 -6.94 12.23
N SER A 457 11.26 -7.93 12.74
CA SER A 457 11.37 -9.31 12.27
C SER A 457 9.99 -9.92 12.10
N PHE A 458 9.81 -10.69 11.03
CA PHE A 458 8.71 -11.64 10.87
C PHE A 458 9.31 -13.03 10.71
N ALA A 459 9.32 -13.82 11.79
CA ALA A 459 10.09 -15.07 11.87
C ALA A 459 9.36 -16.14 12.66
N ALA A 460 9.78 -17.40 12.50
CA ALA A 460 9.27 -18.53 13.27
C ALA A 460 9.52 -18.32 14.78
N ASP A 461 8.52 -18.66 15.59
CA ASP A 461 8.52 -18.48 17.05
C ASP A 461 7.92 -19.71 17.75
N GLY A 462 8.21 -20.90 17.20
CA GLY A 462 7.81 -22.18 17.78
C GLY A 462 6.45 -22.68 17.29
N GLN A 463 5.75 -23.40 18.17
CA GLN A 463 4.52 -24.12 17.85
C GLN A 463 3.47 -23.97 18.96
N VAL A 464 2.22 -24.09 18.56
CA VAL A 464 1.05 -24.04 19.44
C VAL A 464 0.11 -25.20 19.11
N HIS A 465 -0.78 -25.55 20.03
CA HIS A 465 -1.70 -26.66 19.86
C HIS A 465 -3.13 -26.22 20.16
N ALA A 466 -4.07 -26.74 19.37
CA ALA A 466 -5.48 -26.71 19.71
C ALA A 466 -5.80 -27.88 20.63
N ASP A 467 -6.61 -27.64 21.66
CA ASP A 467 -7.10 -28.67 22.56
C ASP A 467 -8.15 -29.59 21.88
N ALA A 468 -8.69 -30.55 22.64
CA ALA A 468 -9.73 -31.46 22.16
C ALA A 468 -11.03 -30.76 21.74
N HIS A 469 -11.23 -29.51 22.15
CA HIS A 469 -12.39 -28.68 21.80
C HIS A 469 -12.08 -27.68 20.67
N GLY A 470 -10.92 -27.78 20.03
CA GLY A 470 -10.54 -26.89 18.94
C GLY A 470 -10.27 -25.46 19.41
N ALA A 471 -9.78 -25.29 20.65
CA ALA A 471 -9.39 -24.00 21.19
C ALA A 471 -7.88 -23.92 21.45
N SER A 472 -7.29 -22.73 21.27
CA SER A 472 -5.88 -22.48 21.59
C SER A 472 -5.71 -21.10 22.21
N ARG A 473 -4.85 -21.00 23.23
CA ARG A 473 -4.54 -19.72 23.89
C ARG A 473 -3.23 -19.17 23.36
N ILE A 474 -3.29 -18.00 22.74
CA ILE A 474 -2.13 -17.35 22.12
C ILE A 474 -1.77 -16.10 22.93
N PRO A 475 -0.59 -16.07 23.59
CA PRO A 475 -0.06 -14.84 24.16
C PRO A 475 0.39 -13.92 23.02
N LEU A 476 -0.02 -12.66 23.10
CA LEU A 476 0.21 -11.66 22.07
C LEU A 476 0.64 -10.34 22.73
N PRO A 477 1.97 -10.11 22.83
CA PRO A 477 2.50 -8.86 23.39
C PRO A 477 1.94 -7.61 22.69
N ARG A 478 1.89 -6.49 23.41
CA ARG A 478 1.56 -5.18 22.86
C ARG A 478 2.50 -4.85 21.71
N GLY A 479 2.00 -4.16 20.68
CA GLY A 479 2.77 -3.89 19.46
C GLY A 479 3.40 -5.15 18.88
N SER A 480 2.61 -6.14 18.52
CA SER A 480 3.10 -7.35 17.85
C SER A 480 2.01 -8.01 17.02
N ALA A 481 2.39 -8.95 16.15
CA ALA A 481 1.44 -9.83 15.49
C ALA A 481 1.91 -11.29 15.51
N ALA A 482 0.95 -12.20 15.44
CA ALA A 482 1.16 -13.63 15.29
C ALA A 482 0.47 -14.11 14.03
N TRP A 483 1.19 -14.87 13.20
CA TRP A 483 0.65 -15.65 12.09
C TRP A 483 0.79 -17.12 12.43
N ILE A 484 -0.26 -17.90 12.25
CA ILE A 484 -0.25 -19.33 12.61
C ILE A 484 -0.85 -20.15 11.47
N ARG A 485 -0.13 -21.20 11.07
CA ARG A 485 -0.63 -22.22 10.14
C ARG A 485 -1.01 -23.48 10.92
N TRP A 486 -2.30 -23.74 10.99
CA TRP A 486 -2.88 -24.89 11.65
C TRP A 486 -3.04 -26.05 10.68
N THR A 487 -2.54 -27.22 11.07
CA THR A 487 -2.73 -28.48 10.37
C THR A 487 -3.33 -29.50 11.32
N ARG A 488 -4.16 -30.41 10.81
CA ARG A 488 -4.67 -31.52 11.63
C ARG A 488 -3.48 -32.36 12.10
N GLY A 489 -3.46 -32.72 13.38
CA GLY A 489 -2.48 -33.69 13.87
C GLY A 489 -2.64 -35.00 13.08
N THR A 490 -1.53 -35.54 12.58
CA THR A 490 -1.49 -36.96 12.22
C THR A 490 -1.64 -37.72 13.52
N GLY A 491 -2.82 -38.32 13.72
CA GLY A 491 -3.08 -39.19 14.87
C GLY A 491 -2.15 -40.38 14.90
#